data_AF-A0A8X6L3N0-F1
#
_entry.id   AF-A0A8X6L3N0-F1
#
_cell.length_a   1.000
_cell.length_b   1.000
_cell.length_c   1.000
_cell.angle_alpha   90.00
_cell.angle_beta   90.00
_cell.angle_gamma   90.00
#
_symmetry.space_group_name_H-M   'P 1'
#
loop_
_entity.id
_entity.type
_entity.pdbx_description
1 polymer ?
#
loop_
_entity_poly.entity_id
_entity_poly.type
_entity_poly.pdbx_seq_one_letter_code
_entity_poly.pdbx_strand_id
1 'polypeptide(L)'
;MEAIDKVRAKRKVVRSASTKFVNKVKSFLENFDEQNETNQEQLFEYLLNLDAKQIVLQTPNKEVENLLSDEELFKAEIEGSLEYQENINEVKYKIKNKINKKNLSQLAVNFKDANESYVRTNNLALSLNLPKLQIPNFSGDSSTYLEFINCSTNVIDANESLNNVDKFIYLKSFLSGEAPKIVSGFALTEDNYKSCLNLLKDRYGRQNHLISCFMNKLLVIEPVKSSFNLKGLRKLHDESEISIRNLYSMGVASGNYVHLLIPILLKQLPHDLVVEFHRQKYSKNIGDVKELMKFIKFEIESRESANTRAFTENPRKL
;
A
#
# COMPACT_ATOMS: atom_id res chain seq x y z
N MET A 1 20.99 34.16 -24.85
CA MET A 1 19.89 35.05 -24.44
C MET A 1 18.56 34.70 -25.12
N GLU A 2 18.51 34.52 -26.44
CA GLU A 2 17.23 34.34 -27.16
C GLU A 2 16.35 33.13 -26.73
N ALA A 3 16.95 32.03 -26.29
CA ALA A 3 16.21 30.83 -25.86
C ALA A 3 15.53 31.00 -24.48
N ILE A 4 16.24 31.53 -23.48
CA ILE A 4 15.69 31.76 -22.14
C ILE A 4 14.59 32.83 -22.17
N ASP A 5 14.72 33.84 -23.01
CA ASP A 5 13.72 34.91 -23.16
C ASP A 5 12.40 34.38 -23.75
N LYS A 6 12.46 33.45 -24.72
CA LYS A 6 11.28 32.79 -25.28
C LYS A 6 10.55 31.93 -24.24
N VAL A 7 11.27 31.15 -23.43
CA VAL A 7 10.67 30.34 -22.36
C VAL A 7 10.08 31.22 -21.26
N ARG A 8 10.78 32.29 -20.85
CA ARG A 8 10.26 33.27 -19.89
C ARG A 8 9.00 33.96 -20.39
N ALA A 9 8.93 34.31 -21.67
CA ALA A 9 7.74 34.88 -22.29
C ALA A 9 6.57 33.88 -22.27
N LYS A 10 6.80 32.62 -22.66
CA LYS A 10 5.79 31.54 -22.58
C LYS A 10 5.29 31.35 -21.14
N ARG A 11 6.20 31.27 -20.18
CA ARG A 11 5.86 31.15 -18.76
C ARG A 11 5.02 32.33 -18.25
N LYS A 12 5.37 33.56 -18.65
CA LYS A 12 4.62 34.77 -18.28
C LYS A 12 3.18 34.71 -18.77
N VAL A 13 2.96 34.25 -20.01
CA VAL A 13 1.62 34.04 -20.57
C VAL A 13 0.84 33.00 -19.76
N VAL A 14 1.45 31.85 -19.47
CA VAL A 14 0.80 30.76 -18.71
C VAL A 14 0.50 31.20 -17.26
N ARG A 15 1.43 31.89 -16.58
CA ARG A 15 1.22 32.46 -15.24
C ARG A 15 0.10 33.49 -15.27
N SER A 16 0.06 34.39 -16.26
CA SER A 16 -1.04 35.36 -16.39
C SER A 16 -2.41 34.68 -16.54
N ALA A 17 -2.51 33.69 -17.42
CA ALA A 17 -3.74 32.91 -17.62
C ALA A 17 -4.15 32.15 -16.35
N SER A 18 -3.18 31.61 -15.63
CA SER A 18 -3.42 30.87 -14.38
C SER A 18 -3.84 31.80 -13.24
N THR A 19 -3.24 32.99 -13.13
CA THR A 19 -3.63 34.01 -12.14
C THR A 19 -5.03 34.51 -12.37
N LYS A 20 -5.42 34.78 -13.63
CA LYS A 20 -6.80 35.15 -13.98
C LYS A 20 -7.80 34.08 -13.54
N PHE A 21 -7.46 32.82 -13.76
CA PHE A 21 -8.30 31.70 -13.38
C PHE A 21 -8.38 31.55 -11.85
N VAL A 22 -7.25 31.63 -11.14
CA VAL A 22 -7.20 31.64 -9.68
C VAL A 22 -8.09 32.74 -9.10
N ASN A 23 -8.04 33.95 -9.65
CA ASN A 23 -8.87 35.06 -9.18
C ASN A 23 -10.36 34.82 -9.46
N LYS A 24 -10.70 34.24 -10.63
CA LYS A 24 -12.08 33.81 -10.93
C LYS A 24 -12.58 32.77 -9.92
N VAL A 25 -11.74 31.83 -9.53
CA VAL A 25 -12.10 30.82 -8.52
C VAL A 25 -12.22 31.45 -7.13
N LYS A 26 -11.34 32.39 -6.76
CA LYS A 26 -11.43 33.12 -5.49
C LYS A 26 -12.74 33.91 -5.38
N SER A 27 -13.12 34.67 -6.40
CA SER A 27 -14.39 35.41 -6.41
C SER A 27 -15.61 34.50 -6.40
N PHE A 28 -15.52 33.34 -7.06
CA PHE A 28 -16.56 32.32 -6.97
C PHE A 28 -16.67 31.74 -5.55
N LEU A 29 -15.55 31.48 -4.89
CA LEU A 29 -15.53 30.96 -3.52
C LEU A 29 -16.10 31.96 -2.50
N GLU A 30 -15.93 33.26 -2.72
CA GLU A 30 -16.52 34.34 -1.89
C GLU A 30 -18.04 34.40 -2.01
N ASN A 31 -18.57 34.20 -3.22
CA ASN A 31 -20.02 34.24 -3.51
C ASN A 31 -20.64 32.84 -3.56
N PHE A 32 -19.98 31.85 -2.97
CA PHE A 32 -20.41 30.46 -3.06
C PHE A 32 -21.63 30.20 -2.18
N ASP A 33 -22.75 29.88 -2.82
CA ASP A 33 -23.96 29.37 -2.16
C ASP A 33 -23.89 27.84 -2.03
N GLU A 34 -23.96 27.34 -0.79
CA GLU A 34 -23.87 25.93 -0.43
C GLU A 34 -25.10 25.10 -0.89
N GLN A 35 -26.25 25.75 -1.12
CA GLN A 35 -27.50 25.08 -1.50
C GLN A 35 -27.69 24.91 -3.01
N ASN A 36 -26.92 25.61 -3.85
CA ASN A 36 -27.04 25.53 -5.30
C ASN A 36 -26.18 24.37 -5.87
N GLU A 37 -26.82 23.35 -6.45
CA GLU A 37 -26.14 22.18 -7.04
C GLU A 37 -25.22 22.55 -8.22
N THR A 38 -25.60 23.54 -9.01
CA THR A 38 -24.81 24.02 -10.16
C THR A 38 -23.45 24.58 -9.71
N ASN A 39 -23.40 25.19 -8.52
CA ASN A 39 -22.14 25.72 -7.97
C ASN A 39 -21.13 24.61 -7.63
N GLN A 40 -21.56 23.35 -7.51
CA GLN A 40 -20.77 22.26 -6.96
C GLN A 40 -20.10 21.45 -8.04
N GLU A 41 -20.84 21.16 -9.11
CA GLU A 41 -20.25 20.69 -10.36
C GLU A 41 -19.18 21.68 -10.83
N GLN A 42 -19.45 22.98 -10.65
CA GLN A 42 -18.50 24.04 -10.97
C GLN A 42 -17.26 24.05 -10.06
N LEU A 43 -17.37 23.65 -8.78
CA LEU A 43 -16.19 23.45 -7.90
C LEU A 43 -15.30 22.29 -8.38
N PHE A 44 -15.89 21.18 -8.81
CA PHE A 44 -15.13 20.05 -9.37
C PHE A 44 -14.46 20.44 -10.68
N GLU A 45 -15.16 21.14 -11.56
CA GLU A 45 -14.62 21.67 -12.82
C GLU A 45 -13.45 22.62 -12.56
N TYR A 46 -13.57 23.53 -11.56
CA TYR A 46 -12.50 24.44 -11.17
C TYR A 46 -11.29 23.71 -10.58
N LEU A 47 -11.50 22.64 -9.81
CA LEU A 47 -10.41 21.81 -9.29
C LEU A 47 -9.62 21.15 -10.43
N LEU A 48 -10.31 20.51 -11.39
CA LEU A 48 -9.70 19.88 -12.56
C LEU A 48 -8.91 20.88 -13.41
N ASN A 49 -9.46 22.08 -13.62
CA ASN A 49 -8.78 23.13 -14.37
C ASN A 49 -7.55 23.68 -13.65
N LEU A 50 -7.57 23.79 -12.31
CA LEU A 50 -6.39 24.18 -11.52
C LEU A 50 -5.29 23.12 -11.60
N ASP A 51 -5.64 21.83 -11.55
CA ASP A 51 -4.70 20.72 -11.75
C ASP A 51 -4.05 20.76 -13.14
N ALA A 52 -4.85 20.93 -14.20
CA ALA A 52 -4.34 21.05 -15.56
C ALA A 52 -3.38 22.24 -15.73
N LYS A 53 -3.72 23.41 -15.17
CA LYS A 53 -2.86 24.61 -15.22
C LYS A 53 -1.56 24.45 -14.46
N GLN A 54 -1.57 23.74 -13.32
CA GLN A 54 -0.37 23.40 -12.56
C GLN A 54 0.59 22.53 -13.37
N ILE A 55 0.08 21.51 -14.07
CA ILE A 55 0.88 20.65 -14.96
C ILE A 55 1.48 21.47 -16.11
N VAL A 56 0.68 22.33 -16.75
CA VAL A 56 1.15 23.19 -17.86
C VAL A 56 2.23 24.18 -17.40
N LEU A 57 2.21 24.64 -16.14
CA LEU A 57 3.23 25.53 -15.57
C LEU A 57 4.54 24.83 -15.19
N GLN A 58 4.50 23.55 -14.85
CA GLN A 58 5.72 22.79 -14.50
C GLN A 58 6.71 22.70 -15.67
N THR A 59 6.19 22.61 -16.91
CA THR A 59 7.02 22.49 -18.11
C THR A 59 7.91 23.72 -18.34
N PRO A 60 7.38 24.96 -18.47
CA PRO A 60 8.22 26.14 -18.63
C PRO A 60 9.03 26.50 -17.38
N ASN A 61 8.61 26.12 -16.17
CA ASN A 61 9.43 26.32 -14.96
C ASN A 61 10.74 25.51 -15.05
N LYS A 62 10.64 24.20 -15.36
CA LYS A 62 11.81 23.34 -15.56
C LYS A 62 12.70 23.79 -16.72
N GLU A 63 12.11 24.26 -17.81
CA GLU A 63 12.86 24.81 -18.95
C GLU A 63 13.63 26.08 -18.57
N VAL A 64 13.06 26.96 -17.73
CA VAL A 64 13.77 28.15 -17.23
C VAL A 64 14.90 27.74 -16.28
N GLU A 65 14.65 26.83 -15.33
CA GLU A 65 15.66 26.29 -14.40
C GLU A 65 16.88 25.74 -15.15
N ASN A 66 16.66 24.95 -16.21
CA ASN A 66 17.74 24.34 -16.99
C ASN A 66 18.57 25.33 -17.82
N LEU A 67 18.04 26.52 -18.10
CA LEU A 67 18.69 27.54 -18.95
C LEU A 67 19.33 28.67 -18.13
N LEU A 68 19.19 28.67 -16.81
CA LEU A 68 19.80 29.63 -15.90
C LEU A 68 21.18 29.15 -15.43
N SER A 69 22.21 29.94 -15.75
CA SER A 69 23.60 29.65 -15.36
C SER A 69 24.09 30.48 -14.16
N ASP A 70 23.36 31.54 -13.80
CA ASP A 70 23.67 32.41 -12.67
C ASP A 70 23.01 31.89 -11.38
N GLU A 71 23.80 31.66 -10.34
CA GLU A 71 23.37 30.98 -9.12
C GLU A 71 22.42 31.83 -8.25
N GLU A 72 22.59 33.15 -8.21
CA GLU A 72 21.71 34.05 -7.44
C GLU A 72 20.36 34.20 -8.15
N LEU A 73 20.38 34.39 -9.47
CA LEU A 73 19.18 34.45 -10.27
C LEU A 73 18.42 33.11 -10.30
N PHE A 74 19.13 31.98 -10.24
CA PHE A 74 18.52 30.65 -10.18
C PHE A 74 17.74 30.45 -8.87
N LYS A 75 18.32 30.83 -7.73
CA LYS A 75 17.66 30.75 -6.42
C LYS A 75 16.40 31.61 -6.37
N ALA A 76 16.49 32.88 -6.76
CA ALA A 76 15.34 33.79 -6.80
C ALA A 76 14.23 33.31 -7.74
N GLU A 77 14.61 32.65 -8.85
CA GLU A 77 13.66 32.11 -9.82
C GLU A 77 12.90 30.89 -9.29
N ILE A 78 13.58 30.00 -8.57
CA ILE A 78 12.93 28.85 -7.91
C ILE A 78 11.98 29.34 -6.81
N GLU A 79 12.42 30.28 -5.98
CA GLU A 79 11.61 30.83 -4.89
C GLU A 79 10.30 31.42 -5.41
N GLY A 80 10.36 32.30 -6.42
CA GLY A 80 9.15 32.88 -7.04
C GLY A 80 8.26 31.85 -7.76
N SER A 81 8.82 30.72 -8.19
CA SER A 81 8.06 29.61 -8.77
C SER A 81 7.28 28.83 -7.69
N LEU A 82 7.93 28.59 -6.54
CA LEU A 82 7.35 27.89 -5.40
C LEU A 82 6.23 28.72 -4.75
N GLU A 83 6.45 30.02 -4.51
CA GLU A 83 5.42 30.92 -3.98
C GLU A 83 4.15 30.93 -4.86
N TYR A 84 4.34 30.93 -6.18
CA TYR A 84 3.23 30.87 -7.12
C TYR A 84 2.47 29.54 -7.05
N GLN A 85 3.18 28.43 -6.87
CA GLN A 85 2.59 27.11 -6.70
C GLN A 85 1.81 26.99 -5.38
N GLU A 86 2.31 27.59 -4.31
CA GLU A 86 1.63 27.63 -3.01
C GLU A 86 0.28 28.34 -3.10
N ASN A 87 0.20 29.47 -3.80
CA ASN A 87 -1.06 30.19 -4.01
C ASN A 87 -2.10 29.34 -4.77
N ILE A 88 -1.69 28.55 -5.77
CA ILE A 88 -2.59 27.61 -6.46
C ILE A 88 -3.06 26.51 -5.50
N ASN A 89 -2.15 25.95 -4.71
CA ASN A 89 -2.47 24.89 -3.75
C ASN A 89 -3.43 25.36 -2.66
N GLU A 90 -3.28 26.58 -2.17
CA GLU A 90 -4.17 27.18 -1.16
C GLU A 90 -5.62 27.25 -1.67
N VAL A 91 -5.81 27.67 -2.93
CA VAL A 91 -7.14 27.75 -3.55
C VAL A 91 -7.73 26.36 -3.75
N LYS A 92 -6.92 25.37 -4.19
CA LYS A 92 -7.36 23.97 -4.31
C LYS A 92 -7.78 23.39 -2.96
N TYR A 93 -7.06 23.70 -1.89
CA TYR A 93 -7.40 23.29 -0.54
C TYR A 93 -8.74 23.87 -0.09
N LYS A 94 -8.98 25.17 -0.36
CA LYS A 94 -10.27 25.83 -0.08
C LYS A 94 -11.43 25.16 -0.81
N ILE A 95 -11.27 24.80 -2.09
CA ILE A 95 -12.26 24.05 -2.87
C ILE A 95 -12.53 22.67 -2.24
N LYS A 96 -11.47 21.89 -1.96
CA LYS A 96 -11.60 20.55 -1.36
C LYS A 96 -12.33 20.58 -0.02
N ASN A 97 -12.03 21.57 0.82
CA ASN A 97 -12.71 21.74 2.10
C ASN A 97 -14.20 22.04 1.95
N LYS A 98 -14.60 22.86 0.97
CA LYS A 98 -16.02 23.14 0.71
C LYS A 98 -16.76 21.91 0.19
N ILE A 99 -16.16 21.14 -0.72
CA ILE A 99 -16.71 19.87 -1.21
C ILE A 99 -16.92 18.90 -0.04
N ASN A 100 -15.91 18.75 0.83
CA ASN A 100 -15.97 17.84 1.98
C ASN A 100 -17.04 18.26 3.00
N LYS A 101 -17.16 19.56 3.32
CA LYS A 101 -18.17 20.05 4.27
C LYS A 101 -19.60 19.71 3.84
N LYS A 102 -19.95 19.84 2.56
CA LYS A 102 -21.28 19.45 2.08
C LYS A 102 -21.53 17.94 2.17
N ASN A 103 -20.53 17.12 1.85
CA ASN A 103 -20.66 15.67 2.00
C ASN A 103 -21.01 15.31 3.46
N LEU A 104 -20.40 15.97 4.45
CA LEU A 104 -20.76 15.82 5.86
C LEU A 104 -22.17 16.32 6.19
N SER A 105 -22.60 17.45 5.62
CA SER A 105 -23.94 18.01 5.85
C SER A 105 -25.05 17.13 5.24
N GLN A 106 -24.86 16.59 4.04
CA GLN A 106 -25.82 15.66 3.39
C GLN A 106 -25.93 14.33 4.13
N LEU A 107 -24.84 13.86 4.73
CA LEU A 107 -24.87 12.68 5.60
C LEU A 107 -25.75 12.90 6.83
N ALA A 108 -25.69 14.08 7.46
CA ALA A 108 -26.46 14.38 8.68
C ALA A 108 -27.98 14.49 8.45
N VAL A 109 -28.41 14.92 7.25
CA VAL A 109 -29.85 15.02 6.89
C VAL A 109 -30.44 13.63 6.60
N ASN A 110 -29.67 12.74 6.00
CA ASN A 110 -30.10 11.36 5.68
C ASN A 110 -30.30 10.46 6.92
N PHE A 111 -29.84 10.86 8.10
CA PHE A 111 -30.03 10.10 9.35
C PHE A 111 -31.38 10.35 10.04
N LYS A 112 -32.18 11.34 9.61
CA LYS A 112 -33.44 11.68 10.31
C LYS A 112 -34.71 11.07 9.71
N ASP A 113 -34.71 10.64 8.46
CA ASP A 113 -35.94 10.24 7.73
C ASP A 113 -36.05 8.75 7.36
N ALA A 114 -35.17 7.86 7.84
CA ALA A 114 -35.23 6.43 7.48
C ALA A 114 -35.16 5.50 8.71
N ASN A 115 -36.22 5.54 9.52
CA ASN A 115 -36.54 4.48 10.46
C ASN A 115 -37.66 3.62 9.86
N GLU A 116 -37.32 2.73 8.93
CA GLU A 116 -38.07 1.49 8.68
C GLU A 116 -37.31 0.63 7.66
N SER A 117 -37.13 -0.64 8.01
CA SER A 117 -36.63 -1.74 7.15
C SER A 117 -35.11 -1.96 7.13
N TYR A 118 -34.72 -2.84 8.05
CA TYR A 118 -33.52 -3.69 8.09
C TYR A 118 -32.77 -3.93 6.76
N VAL A 119 -31.45 -3.70 6.84
CA VAL A 119 -30.36 -4.47 6.20
C VAL A 119 -30.31 -4.44 4.67
N ARG A 120 -29.53 -3.46 4.16
CA ARG A 120 -28.71 -3.42 2.92
C ARG A 120 -28.34 -1.94 2.79
N THR A 121 -27.15 -1.45 3.10
CA THR A 121 -25.84 -1.81 2.57
C THR A 121 -24.77 -1.27 3.52
N ASN A 122 -23.99 -2.16 4.14
CA ASN A 122 -22.71 -1.76 4.70
C ASN A 122 -21.78 -1.46 3.52
N ASN A 123 -21.58 -0.19 3.21
CA ASN A 123 -20.32 0.39 2.71
C ASN A 123 -20.50 1.88 2.36
N LEU A 124 -20.71 2.72 3.39
CA LEU A 124 -20.13 4.06 3.36
C LEU A 124 -18.86 4.01 4.22
N ALA A 125 -17.83 3.39 3.67
CA ALA A 125 -16.49 3.50 4.21
C ALA A 125 -16.12 4.99 4.21
N LEU A 126 -15.91 5.53 5.40
CA LEU A 126 -15.23 6.81 5.65
C LEU A 126 -13.98 6.87 4.78
N SER A 127 -14.01 7.62 3.67
CA SER A 127 -12.82 7.83 2.83
C SER A 127 -11.90 8.84 3.53
N LEU A 128 -11.27 8.40 4.61
CA LEU A 128 -9.91 8.85 4.93
C LEU A 128 -9.12 8.69 3.62
N ASN A 129 -8.48 9.76 3.14
CA ASN A 129 -7.61 9.69 1.96
C ASN A 129 -6.39 8.82 2.30
N LEU A 130 -6.62 7.51 2.27
CA LEU A 130 -5.60 6.48 2.32
C LEU A 130 -4.90 6.47 0.95
N PRO A 131 -3.58 6.20 0.90
CA PRO A 131 -2.92 5.94 -0.37
C PRO A 131 -3.69 4.86 -1.14
N LYS A 132 -3.77 5.02 -2.46
CA LYS A 132 -4.48 4.06 -3.32
C LYS A 132 -3.97 2.65 -3.03
N LEU A 133 -4.88 1.76 -2.64
CA LEU A 133 -4.57 0.36 -2.36
C LEU A 133 -3.99 -0.27 -3.62
N GLN A 134 -2.73 -0.71 -3.56
CA GLN A 134 -2.08 -1.41 -4.66
C GLN A 134 -2.34 -2.90 -4.52
N ILE A 135 -2.87 -3.51 -5.58
CA ILE A 135 -3.00 -4.97 -5.66
C ILE A 135 -1.61 -5.53 -5.98
N PRO A 136 -1.11 -6.51 -5.20
CA PRO A 136 0.17 -7.14 -5.50
C PRO A 136 0.09 -7.92 -6.82
N ASN A 137 1.15 -7.88 -7.62
CA ASN A 137 1.23 -8.69 -8.83
C ASN A 137 1.37 -10.17 -8.47
N PHE A 138 0.64 -11.04 -9.18
CA PHE A 138 0.68 -12.47 -8.97
C PHE A 138 1.44 -13.17 -10.09
N SER A 139 2.57 -13.78 -9.74
CA SER A 139 3.47 -14.45 -10.70
C SER A 139 3.11 -15.92 -10.97
N GLY A 140 2.21 -16.50 -10.15
CA GLY A 140 1.92 -17.94 -10.14
C GLY A 140 2.54 -18.71 -8.97
N ASP A 141 3.13 -18.03 -7.98
CA ASP A 141 3.57 -18.69 -6.75
C ASP A 141 2.37 -19.00 -5.83
N SER A 142 2.09 -20.28 -5.60
CA SER A 142 1.01 -20.72 -4.70
C SER A 142 1.12 -20.08 -3.31
N SER A 143 2.32 -19.75 -2.83
CA SER A 143 2.48 -19.19 -1.49
C SER A 143 1.99 -17.74 -1.33
N THR A 144 1.94 -16.98 -2.42
CA THR A 144 1.41 -15.60 -2.46
C THR A 144 -0.03 -15.55 -2.98
N TYR A 145 -0.57 -16.68 -3.43
CA TYR A 145 -1.93 -16.76 -3.98
C TYR A 145 -3.00 -16.24 -3.00
N LEU A 146 -2.92 -16.59 -1.72
CA LEU A 146 -3.91 -16.14 -0.73
C LEU A 146 -3.92 -14.62 -0.55
N GLU A 147 -2.73 -14.00 -0.52
CA GLU A 147 -2.61 -12.55 -0.41
C GLU A 147 -3.21 -11.88 -1.65
N PHE A 148 -2.82 -12.35 -2.84
CA PHE A 148 -3.34 -11.84 -4.10
C PHE A 148 -4.86 -11.97 -4.21
N ILE A 149 -5.43 -13.16 -3.96
CA ILE A 149 -6.86 -13.38 -4.16
C ILE A 149 -7.69 -12.59 -3.16
N ASN A 150 -7.22 -12.42 -1.92
CA ASN A 150 -7.91 -11.60 -0.92
C ASN A 150 -7.91 -10.12 -1.32
N CYS A 151 -6.77 -9.59 -1.76
CA CYS A 151 -6.68 -8.22 -2.26
C CYS A 151 -7.53 -8.02 -3.53
N SER A 152 -7.44 -8.93 -4.49
CA SER A 152 -8.22 -8.89 -5.73
C SER A 152 -9.73 -8.96 -5.44
N THR A 153 -10.16 -9.80 -4.51
CA THR A 153 -11.58 -9.91 -4.15
C THR A 153 -12.08 -8.61 -3.53
N ASN A 154 -11.31 -8.00 -2.63
CA ASN A 154 -11.72 -6.77 -1.96
C ASN A 154 -11.69 -5.53 -2.87
N VAL A 155 -10.78 -5.47 -3.85
CA VAL A 155 -10.58 -4.28 -4.70
C VAL A 155 -11.29 -4.37 -6.04
N ILE A 156 -11.28 -5.55 -6.66
CA ILE A 156 -11.85 -5.77 -7.99
C ILE A 156 -13.24 -6.39 -7.86
N ASP A 157 -13.36 -7.52 -7.16
CA ASP A 157 -14.59 -8.31 -7.17
C ASP A 157 -15.74 -7.62 -6.40
N ALA A 158 -15.44 -7.05 -5.24
CA ALA A 158 -16.37 -6.32 -4.40
C ALA A 158 -16.71 -4.91 -4.94
N ASN A 159 -16.06 -4.45 -6.01
CA ASN A 159 -16.35 -3.15 -6.59
C ASN A 159 -17.56 -3.23 -7.53
N GLU A 160 -18.69 -2.67 -7.09
CA GLU A 160 -19.94 -2.64 -7.85
C GLU A 160 -19.93 -1.66 -9.02
N SER A 161 -18.98 -0.72 -9.07
CA SER A 161 -18.85 0.24 -10.19
C SER A 161 -18.23 -0.35 -11.45
N LEU A 162 -17.67 -1.57 -11.37
CA LEU A 162 -17.07 -2.28 -12.49
C LEU A 162 -17.98 -3.43 -12.95
N ASN A 163 -18.19 -3.55 -14.26
CA ASN A 163 -18.80 -4.76 -14.84
C ASN A 163 -17.78 -5.93 -14.84
N ASN A 164 -18.20 -7.16 -15.12
CA ASN A 164 -17.28 -8.29 -15.00
C ASN A 164 -16.22 -8.29 -16.11
N VAL A 165 -16.50 -7.70 -17.28
CA VAL A 165 -15.49 -7.53 -18.33
C VAL A 165 -14.35 -6.62 -17.86
N ASP A 166 -14.67 -5.47 -17.26
CA ASP A 166 -13.68 -4.53 -16.72
C ASP A 166 -12.92 -5.16 -15.56
N LYS A 167 -13.62 -5.86 -14.65
CA LYS A 167 -12.98 -6.66 -13.59
C LYS A 167 -12.01 -7.68 -14.16
N PHE A 168 -12.36 -8.32 -15.27
CA PHE A 168 -11.49 -9.29 -15.91
C PHE A 168 -10.24 -8.64 -16.53
N ILE A 169 -10.38 -7.47 -17.17
CA ILE A 169 -9.24 -6.71 -17.70
C ILE A 169 -8.29 -6.34 -16.56
N TYR A 170 -8.82 -5.80 -15.46
CA TYR A 170 -8.02 -5.48 -14.27
C TYR A 170 -7.34 -6.72 -13.71
N LEU A 171 -8.07 -7.81 -13.49
CA LEU A 171 -7.50 -9.06 -12.99
C LEU A 171 -6.31 -9.51 -13.83
N LYS A 172 -6.45 -9.54 -15.17
CA LYS A 172 -5.35 -9.92 -16.09
C LYS A 172 -4.14 -8.99 -15.99
N SER A 173 -4.35 -7.70 -15.74
CA SER A 173 -3.25 -6.72 -15.62
C SER A 173 -2.35 -6.95 -14.40
N PHE A 174 -2.85 -7.59 -13.34
CA PHE A 174 -2.09 -7.94 -12.14
C PHE A 174 -1.47 -9.35 -12.20
N LEU A 175 -1.76 -10.13 -13.24
CA LEU A 175 -1.11 -11.41 -13.46
C LEU A 175 0.24 -11.21 -14.17
N SER A 176 1.25 -11.93 -13.72
CA SER A 176 2.61 -11.90 -14.27
C SER A 176 3.23 -13.30 -14.26
N GLY A 177 4.42 -13.47 -14.85
CA GLY A 177 5.11 -14.76 -14.85
C GLY A 177 4.31 -15.87 -15.54
N GLU A 178 4.02 -16.95 -14.81
CA GLU A 178 3.30 -18.12 -15.33
C GLU A 178 1.77 -18.00 -15.21
N ALA A 179 1.26 -17.13 -14.34
CA ALA A 179 -0.17 -17.00 -14.09
C ALA A 179 -0.99 -16.54 -15.31
N PRO A 180 -0.54 -15.60 -16.18
CA PRO A 180 -1.28 -15.21 -17.38
C PRO A 180 -1.48 -16.35 -18.37
N LYS A 181 -0.56 -17.32 -18.44
CA LYS A 181 -0.61 -18.41 -19.42
C LYS A 181 -1.86 -19.26 -19.25
N ILE A 182 -2.25 -19.52 -18.00
CA ILE A 182 -3.40 -20.37 -17.69
C ILE A 182 -4.74 -19.71 -18.03
N VAL A 183 -4.77 -18.38 -18.16
CA VAL A 183 -5.99 -17.61 -18.48
C VAL A 183 -5.95 -16.99 -19.88
N SER A 184 -4.89 -17.27 -20.65
CA SER A 184 -4.67 -16.70 -21.99
C SER A 184 -5.72 -17.10 -23.01
N GLY A 185 -6.35 -18.28 -22.85
CA GLY A 185 -7.39 -18.79 -23.74
C GLY A 185 -8.80 -18.24 -23.49
N PHE A 186 -9.02 -17.44 -22.46
CA PHE A 186 -10.33 -16.84 -22.19
C PHE A 186 -10.52 -15.53 -22.96
N ALA A 187 -11.63 -15.45 -23.71
CA ALA A 187 -12.13 -14.20 -24.27
C ALA A 187 -12.64 -13.28 -23.16
N LEU A 188 -12.51 -11.95 -23.33
CA LEU A 188 -12.99 -10.94 -22.39
C LEU A 188 -14.52 -10.85 -22.39
N THR A 189 -15.17 -11.74 -21.65
CA THR A 189 -16.62 -11.84 -21.53
C THR A 189 -17.04 -11.98 -20.07
N GLU A 190 -18.29 -11.61 -19.77
CA GLU A 190 -18.87 -11.67 -18.41
C GLU A 190 -18.77 -13.09 -17.80
N ASP A 191 -19.12 -14.12 -18.58
CA ASP A 191 -19.09 -15.52 -18.13
C ASP A 191 -17.67 -16.05 -17.88
N ASN A 192 -16.70 -15.54 -18.64
CA ASN A 192 -15.31 -15.97 -18.54
C ASN A 192 -14.59 -15.38 -17.34
N TYR A 193 -15.05 -14.26 -16.76
CA TYR A 193 -14.45 -13.71 -15.54
C TYR A 193 -14.56 -14.70 -14.36
N LYS A 194 -15.76 -15.22 -14.10
CA LYS A 194 -15.98 -16.21 -13.04
C LYS A 194 -15.23 -17.51 -13.32
N SER A 195 -15.21 -17.93 -14.58
CA SER A 195 -14.49 -19.13 -15.02
C SER A 195 -12.97 -18.99 -14.84
N CYS A 196 -12.43 -17.80 -15.10
CA CYS A 196 -11.03 -17.45 -14.86
C CYS A 196 -10.65 -17.51 -13.37
N LEU A 197 -11.47 -16.90 -12.50
CA LEU A 197 -11.26 -16.96 -11.04
C LEU A 197 -11.28 -18.40 -10.52
N ASN A 198 -12.23 -19.20 -10.99
CA ASN A 198 -12.31 -20.62 -10.64
C ASN A 198 -11.07 -21.39 -11.11
N LEU A 199 -10.56 -21.12 -12.31
CA LEU A 199 -9.35 -21.77 -12.81
C LEU A 199 -8.10 -21.37 -12.01
N LEU A 200 -7.98 -20.09 -11.65
CA LEU A 200 -6.91 -19.61 -10.76
C LEU A 200 -6.97 -20.29 -9.39
N LYS A 201 -8.17 -20.44 -8.83
CA LYS A 201 -8.41 -21.15 -7.56
C LYS A 201 -8.11 -22.64 -7.66
N ASP A 202 -8.51 -23.30 -8.74
CA ASP A 202 -8.24 -24.72 -8.94
C ASP A 202 -6.74 -24.99 -9.13
N ARG A 203 -6.02 -24.10 -9.82
CA ARG A 203 -4.58 -24.29 -10.01
C ARG A 203 -3.77 -23.97 -8.75
N TYR A 204 -3.99 -22.78 -8.17
CA TYR A 204 -3.14 -22.20 -7.13
C TYR A 204 -3.78 -22.17 -5.74
N GLY A 205 -5.11 -22.17 -5.66
CA GLY A 205 -5.90 -22.07 -4.43
C GLY A 205 -6.31 -23.40 -3.79
N ARG A 206 -5.77 -24.53 -4.25
CA ARG A 206 -6.06 -25.86 -3.66
C ARG A 206 -5.55 -25.91 -2.24
N GLN A 207 -6.46 -25.93 -1.27
CA GLN A 207 -6.15 -25.88 0.16
C GLN A 207 -5.12 -26.94 0.58
N ASN A 208 -5.30 -28.20 0.18
CA ASN A 208 -4.34 -29.27 0.50
C ASN A 208 -2.93 -29.03 -0.06
N HIS A 209 -2.84 -28.44 -1.27
CA HIS A 209 -1.57 -28.08 -1.88
C HIS A 209 -0.91 -26.91 -1.14
N LEU A 210 -1.69 -25.91 -0.75
CA LEU A 210 -1.20 -24.76 0.03
C LEU A 210 -0.70 -25.20 1.41
N ILE A 211 -1.45 -26.06 2.11
CA ILE A 211 -1.01 -26.66 3.38
C ILE A 211 0.33 -27.37 3.17
N SER A 212 0.44 -28.21 2.14
CA SER A 212 1.68 -28.93 1.83
C SER A 212 2.84 -27.97 1.51
N CYS A 213 2.57 -26.87 0.80
CA CYS A 213 3.56 -25.84 0.49
C CYS A 213 4.10 -25.17 1.77
N PHE A 214 3.22 -24.70 2.65
CA PHE A 214 3.64 -24.07 3.92
C PHE A 214 4.31 -25.05 4.87
N MET A 215 3.85 -26.31 4.92
CA MET A 215 4.55 -27.38 5.65
C MET A 215 5.95 -27.60 5.10
N ASN A 216 6.13 -27.72 3.79
CA ASN A 216 7.44 -27.88 3.17
C ASN A 216 8.35 -26.67 3.42
N LYS A 217 7.82 -25.44 3.40
CA LYS A 217 8.59 -24.24 3.78
C LYS A 217 9.14 -24.37 5.20
N LEU A 218 8.35 -24.86 6.16
CA LEU A 218 8.81 -25.11 7.53
C LEU A 218 9.88 -26.19 7.64
N LEU A 219 9.82 -27.21 6.78
CA LEU A 219 10.78 -28.33 6.78
C LEU A 219 12.13 -27.96 6.17
N VAL A 220 12.14 -27.02 5.21
CA VAL A 220 13.33 -26.64 4.41
C VAL A 220 13.87 -25.26 4.80
N ILE A 221 13.56 -24.79 6.01
CA ILE A 221 14.11 -23.53 6.52
C ILE A 221 15.63 -23.61 6.57
N GLU A 222 16.28 -22.54 6.15
CA GLU A 222 17.74 -22.42 6.10
C GLU A 222 18.34 -22.47 7.52
N PRO A 223 19.29 -23.38 7.80
CA PRO A 223 19.93 -23.47 9.11
C PRO A 223 20.76 -22.22 9.42
N VAL A 224 20.59 -21.69 10.62
CA VAL A 224 21.40 -20.58 11.14
C VAL A 224 22.53 -21.16 11.98
N LYS A 225 23.76 -21.04 11.48
CA LYS A 225 24.94 -21.65 12.11
C LYS A 225 25.53 -20.86 13.28
N SER A 226 25.25 -19.56 13.35
CA SER A 226 25.85 -18.65 14.34
C SER A 226 24.78 -17.78 14.98
N SER A 227 24.82 -17.68 16.30
CA SER A 227 23.91 -16.83 17.07
C SER A 227 24.21 -15.33 16.93
N PHE A 228 25.32 -14.97 16.27
CA PHE A 228 25.62 -13.60 15.85
C PHE A 228 25.00 -13.23 14.50
N ASN A 229 24.51 -14.20 13.72
CA ASN A 229 23.83 -13.94 12.46
C ASN A 229 22.37 -13.53 12.72
N LEU A 230 22.17 -12.32 13.23
CA LEU A 230 20.85 -11.78 13.54
C LEU A 230 19.92 -11.73 12.33
N LYS A 231 20.46 -11.41 11.14
CA LYS A 231 19.68 -11.41 9.89
C LYS A 231 19.13 -12.81 9.56
N GLY A 232 19.97 -13.84 9.72
CA GLY A 232 19.57 -15.23 9.53
C GLY A 232 18.53 -15.68 10.56
N LEU A 233 18.74 -15.37 11.84
CA LEU A 233 17.76 -15.67 12.90
C LEU A 233 16.42 -14.99 12.64
N ARG A 234 16.43 -13.73 12.20
CA ARG A 234 15.22 -12.98 11.87
C ARG A 234 14.49 -13.60 10.69
N LYS A 235 15.20 -13.94 9.62
CA LYS A 235 14.63 -14.63 8.45
C LYS A 235 13.99 -15.97 8.85
N LEU A 236 14.70 -16.80 9.61
CA LEU A 236 14.18 -18.07 10.13
C LEU A 236 12.91 -17.88 10.96
N HIS A 237 12.92 -16.90 11.86
CA HIS A 237 11.76 -16.58 12.69
C HIS A 237 10.57 -16.15 11.84
N ASP A 238 10.77 -15.20 10.93
CA ASP A 238 9.70 -14.61 10.13
C ASP A 238 9.11 -15.64 9.15
N GLU A 239 9.95 -16.46 8.48
CA GLU A 239 9.49 -17.54 7.60
C GLU A 239 8.68 -18.62 8.36
N SER A 240 9.13 -18.97 9.57
CA SER A 240 8.42 -19.91 10.43
C SER A 240 7.06 -19.35 10.85
N GLU A 241 7.04 -18.12 11.35
CA GLU A 241 5.85 -17.45 11.86
C GLU A 241 4.81 -17.23 10.75
N ILE A 242 5.24 -16.80 9.56
CA ILE A 242 4.37 -16.63 8.39
C ILE A 242 3.72 -17.97 8.02
N SER A 243 4.51 -19.04 7.94
CA SER A 243 4.01 -20.36 7.54
C SER A 243 3.04 -20.93 8.58
N ILE A 244 3.35 -20.81 9.88
CA ILE A 244 2.45 -21.23 10.98
C ILE A 244 1.13 -20.46 10.93
N ARG A 245 1.17 -19.13 10.71
CA ARG A 245 -0.03 -18.29 10.62
C ARG A 245 -0.91 -18.67 9.44
N ASN A 246 -0.32 -18.95 8.29
CA ASN A 246 -1.05 -19.40 7.09
C ASN A 246 -1.66 -20.80 7.27
N LEU A 247 -0.98 -21.71 7.97
CA LEU A 247 -1.55 -23.01 8.31
C LEU A 247 -2.75 -22.87 9.26
N TYR A 248 -2.65 -21.99 10.26
CA TYR A 248 -3.73 -21.71 11.19
C TYR A 248 -4.96 -21.12 10.49
N SER A 249 -4.77 -20.16 9.57
CA SER A 249 -5.89 -19.56 8.81
C SER A 249 -6.60 -20.55 7.88
N MET A 250 -5.93 -21.64 7.49
CA MET A 250 -6.51 -22.75 6.74
C MET A 250 -7.15 -23.83 7.62
N GLY A 251 -7.20 -23.63 8.95
CA GLY A 251 -7.79 -24.57 9.90
C GLY A 251 -6.85 -25.67 10.39
N VAL A 252 -5.55 -25.60 10.10
CA VAL A 252 -4.56 -26.55 10.63
C VAL A 252 -4.07 -26.05 11.99
N ALA A 253 -4.53 -26.68 13.07
CA ALA A 253 -4.09 -26.36 14.42
C ALA A 253 -2.61 -26.74 14.64
N SER A 254 -1.87 -25.92 15.40
CA SER A 254 -0.46 -26.17 15.70
C SER A 254 -0.23 -27.53 16.36
N GLY A 255 -1.17 -27.98 17.19
CA GLY A 255 -1.12 -29.29 17.85
C GLY A 255 -0.96 -30.47 16.88
N ASN A 256 -1.43 -30.36 15.63
CA ASN A 256 -1.35 -31.45 14.66
C ASN A 256 0.07 -31.73 14.17
N TYR A 257 0.99 -30.77 14.31
CA TYR A 257 2.36 -30.86 13.81
C TYR A 257 3.43 -30.40 14.82
N VAL A 258 3.02 -29.93 16.00
CA VAL A 258 3.89 -29.35 17.05
C VAL A 258 5.06 -30.28 17.43
N HIS A 259 4.79 -31.58 17.61
CA HIS A 259 5.76 -32.56 18.07
C HIS A 259 6.85 -32.86 17.03
N LEU A 260 6.56 -32.70 15.75
CA LEU A 260 7.53 -32.84 14.66
C LEU A 260 8.25 -31.52 14.39
N LEU A 261 7.53 -30.41 14.43
CA LEU A 261 8.07 -29.11 14.06
C LEU A 261 9.11 -28.58 15.06
N ILE A 262 8.89 -28.74 16.37
CA ILE A 262 9.82 -28.24 17.39
C ILE A 262 11.23 -28.84 17.19
N PRO A 263 11.42 -30.18 17.14
CA PRO A 263 12.75 -30.75 16.90
C PRO A 263 13.39 -30.30 15.59
N ILE A 264 12.60 -30.06 14.54
CA ILE A 264 13.10 -29.60 13.24
C ILE A 264 13.62 -28.17 13.36
N LEU A 265 12.83 -27.25 13.92
CA LEU A 265 13.24 -25.86 14.11
C LEU A 265 14.45 -25.75 15.05
N LEU A 266 14.51 -26.55 16.12
CA LEU A 266 15.68 -26.59 17.01
C LEU A 266 16.95 -27.02 16.28
N LYS A 267 16.87 -27.94 15.31
CA LYS A 267 18.03 -28.32 14.47
C LYS A 267 18.49 -27.19 13.54
N GLN A 268 17.60 -26.25 13.20
CA GLN A 268 17.96 -25.09 12.38
C GLN A 268 18.56 -23.94 13.19
N LEU A 269 18.57 -24.03 14.52
CA LEU A 269 19.13 -23.01 15.40
C LEU A 269 20.58 -23.33 15.80
N PRO A 270 21.38 -22.29 16.11
CA PRO A 270 22.66 -22.44 16.79
C PRO A 270 22.54 -23.21 18.11
N HIS A 271 23.52 -24.08 18.40
CA HIS A 271 23.48 -24.95 19.58
C HIS A 271 23.37 -24.17 20.90
N ASP A 272 24.02 -23.01 21.03
CA ASP A 272 23.93 -22.15 22.20
C ASP A 272 22.50 -21.69 22.49
N LEU A 273 21.76 -21.27 21.45
CA LEU A 273 20.35 -20.88 21.58
C LEU A 273 19.46 -22.08 21.95
N VAL A 274 19.77 -23.28 21.46
CA VAL A 274 19.03 -24.51 21.82
C VAL A 274 19.22 -24.85 23.30
N VAL A 275 20.42 -24.65 23.84
CA VAL A 275 20.69 -24.84 25.28
C VAL A 275 19.93 -23.81 26.12
N GLU A 276 19.96 -22.55 25.71
CA GLU A 276 19.21 -21.47 26.38
C GLU A 276 17.70 -21.72 26.38
N PHE A 277 17.15 -22.19 25.26
CA PHE A 277 15.74 -22.56 25.15
C PHE A 277 15.37 -23.66 26.16
N HIS A 278 16.14 -24.75 26.22
CA HIS A 278 15.88 -25.83 27.17
C HIS A 278 16.04 -25.38 28.63
N ARG A 279 16.99 -24.47 28.91
CA ARG A 279 17.17 -23.87 30.24
C ARG A 279 15.95 -23.07 30.68
N GLN A 280 15.35 -22.28 29.77
CA GLN A 280 14.10 -21.57 30.06
C GLN A 280 12.90 -22.51 30.17
N LYS A 281 12.82 -23.53 29.30
CA LYS A 281 11.74 -24.53 29.25
C LYS A 281 11.62 -25.34 30.54
N TYR A 282 12.71 -25.60 31.25
CA TYR A 282 12.65 -26.29 32.55
C TYR A 282 11.95 -25.47 33.64
N SER A 283 11.87 -24.14 33.50
CA SER A 283 11.25 -23.25 34.50
C SER A 283 9.74 -23.05 34.34
N LYS A 284 9.20 -23.35 33.15
CA LYS A 284 7.80 -23.12 32.78
C LYS A 284 7.38 -24.31 31.92
N ASN A 285 6.38 -25.08 32.35
CA ASN A 285 5.88 -26.25 31.61
C ASN A 285 5.37 -25.81 30.22
N ILE A 286 6.24 -25.90 29.22
CA ILE A 286 6.13 -25.26 27.89
C ILE A 286 6.12 -26.36 26.83
N GLY A 287 5.11 -26.37 25.97
CA GLY A 287 4.84 -27.45 25.02
C GLY A 287 4.38 -26.98 23.63
N ASP A 288 4.30 -25.68 23.36
CA ASP A 288 3.76 -25.16 22.09
C ASP A 288 4.86 -24.55 21.20
N VAL A 289 4.70 -24.69 19.88
CA VAL A 289 5.54 -24.03 18.86
C VAL A 289 5.53 -22.52 19.06
N LYS A 290 4.41 -21.95 19.51
CA LYS A 290 4.30 -20.51 19.83
C LYS A 290 5.32 -20.06 20.87
N GLU A 291 5.71 -20.93 21.80
CA GLU A 291 6.66 -20.58 22.85
C GLU A 291 8.09 -20.60 22.33
N LEU A 292 8.42 -21.55 21.44
CA LEU A 292 9.68 -21.53 20.71
C LEU A 292 9.80 -20.25 19.87
N MET A 293 8.73 -19.86 19.15
CA MET A 293 8.72 -18.61 18.38
C MET A 293 8.92 -17.37 19.25
N LYS A 294 8.23 -17.30 20.40
CA LYS A 294 8.42 -16.22 21.39
C LYS A 294 9.84 -16.17 21.94
N PHE A 295 10.44 -17.31 22.23
CA PHE A 295 11.83 -17.40 22.69
C PHE A 295 12.79 -16.87 21.63
N ILE A 296 12.69 -17.35 20.39
CA ILE A 296 13.55 -16.90 19.29
C ILE A 296 13.44 -15.39 19.10
N LYS A 297 12.21 -14.85 19.12
CA LYS A 297 11.96 -13.41 19.04
C LYS A 297 12.64 -12.64 20.16
N PHE A 298 12.47 -13.10 21.40
CA PHE A 298 13.07 -12.46 22.58
C PHE A 298 14.61 -12.44 22.51
N GLU A 299 15.23 -13.54 22.07
CA GLU A 299 16.68 -13.62 21.92
C GLU A 299 17.19 -12.69 20.80
N ILE A 300 16.47 -12.61 19.67
CA ILE A 300 16.79 -11.66 18.60
C ILE A 300 16.76 -10.22 19.13
N GLU A 301 15.66 -9.82 19.78
CA GLU A 301 15.49 -8.46 20.31
C GLU A 301 16.54 -8.12 21.39
N SER A 302 16.89 -9.08 22.25
CA SER A 302 17.91 -8.90 23.29
C SER A 302 19.29 -8.69 22.69
N ARG A 303 19.64 -9.45 21.65
CA ARG A 303 20.94 -9.35 20.97
C ARG A 303 21.03 -8.11 20.09
N GLU A 304 19.94 -7.71 19.43
CA GLU A 304 19.84 -6.41 18.74
C GLU A 304 20.04 -5.24 19.70
N SER A 305 19.45 -5.31 20.90
CA SER A 305 19.61 -4.31 21.95
C SER A 305 21.05 -4.23 22.48
N ALA A 306 21.70 -5.39 22.67
CA ALA A 306 23.09 -5.45 23.07
C ALA A 306 24.04 -4.87 22.00
N ASN A 307 23.79 -5.18 20.72
CA ASN A 307 24.58 -4.65 19.60
C ASN A 307 24.39 -3.14 19.40
N THR A 308 23.19 -2.61 19.67
CA THR A 308 22.92 -1.16 19.58
C THR A 308 23.80 -0.37 20.56
N ARG A 309 24.08 -0.91 21.75
CA ARG A 309 24.98 -0.28 22.73
C ARG A 309 26.45 -0.28 22.28
N ALA A 310 26.89 -1.29 21.54
CA ALA A 310 28.25 -1.36 21.01
C ALA A 310 28.56 -0.26 19.98
N PHE A 311 27.55 0.30 19.30
CA PHE A 311 27.73 1.44 18.39
C PHE A 311 27.83 2.80 19.10
N THR A 312 27.31 2.91 20.32
CA THR A 312 27.37 4.15 21.11
C THR A 312 28.65 4.31 21.93
N GLU A 313 29.44 3.25 22.10
CA GLU A 313 30.72 3.26 22.82
C GLU A 313 31.94 3.43 21.91
N ASN A 314 31.89 4.34 20.94
CA ASN A 314 33.11 4.82 20.28
C ASN A 314 33.36 6.32 20.54
N PRO A 315 33.69 6.73 21.77
CA PRO A 315 34.35 7.99 22.00
C PRO A 315 35.86 7.81 21.78
N ARG A 316 36.36 8.51 20.75
CA ARG A 316 37.76 8.95 20.56
C ARG A 316 38.79 7.87 20.23
N LYS A 317 39.34 7.97 19.01
CA LYS A 317 40.80 8.07 18.90
C LYS A 317 41.14 9.47 18.37
N LEU A 318 41.88 10.17 19.23
CA LEU A 318 42.64 11.40 19.00
C LEU A 318 43.61 11.23 17.82
#